data_AF-A0A7D9IJ74-F1
#
_entry.id   AF-A0A7D9IJ74-F1
#
_cell.length_a   1.000
_cell.length_b   1.000
_cell.length_c   1.000
_cell.angle_alpha   90.00
_cell.angle_beta   90.00
_cell.angle_gamma   90.00
#
_symmetry.space_group_name_H-M   'P 1'
#
loop_
_entity.id
_entity.type
_entity.pdbx_description
1 polymer ?
#
loop_
_entity_poly.entity_id
_entity_poly.type
_entity_poly.pdbx_seq_one_letter_code
_entity_poly.pdbx_strand_id
1 'polypeptide(L)'
;MRDQFIAGLVSEQLRVKLIGKGHRHRDGDRSKVSLREVVEIAKAYEATTITNKLMKNARESQQEQVNYSNSQRRQPVNRDRRDFTIPQQTITRMCSYCGVQHKQPRQEFCPAFRKRCNKCGVLGHFARVCTSERSYHMLAEKANQVQDELNEEL
;
A
#
# COMPACT_ATOMS: atom_id res chain seq x y z
N MET A 1 -11.67 -20.18 26.99
CA MET A 1 -12.77 -19.63 26.18
C MET A 1 -12.33 -19.21 24.77
N ARG A 2 -11.35 -18.31 24.59
CA ARG A 2 -10.85 -17.92 23.25
C ARG A 2 -10.42 -19.11 22.38
N ASP A 3 -9.54 -19.95 22.90
CA ASP A 3 -8.95 -21.05 22.11
C ASP A 3 -9.96 -22.16 21.81
N GLN A 4 -10.93 -22.38 22.70
CA GLN A 4 -12.07 -23.26 22.47
C GLN A 4 -12.97 -22.75 21.34
N PHE A 5 -13.23 -21.44 21.29
CA PHE A 5 -13.96 -20.83 20.18
C PHE A 5 -13.21 -21.00 18.85
N ILE A 6 -11.90 -20.75 18.85
CA ILE A 6 -11.06 -20.92 17.65
C ILE A 6 -11.07 -22.38 17.17
N ALA A 7 -10.95 -23.35 18.08
CA ALA A 7 -10.98 -24.78 17.75
C ALA A 7 -12.33 -25.20 17.13
N GLY A 8 -13.44 -24.58 17.56
CA GLY A 8 -14.78 -24.83 17.02
C GLY A 8 -15.07 -24.22 15.65
N LEU A 9 -14.17 -23.40 15.08
CA LEU A 9 -14.38 -22.83 13.75
C LEU A 9 -14.22 -23.89 12.66
N VAL A 10 -15.11 -23.85 11.67
CA VAL A 10 -15.11 -24.78 10.53
C VAL A 10 -13.94 -24.51 9.57
N SER A 11 -13.51 -23.25 9.44
CA SER A 11 -12.46 -22.89 8.48
C SER A 11 -11.05 -23.04 9.06
N GLU A 12 -10.33 -24.09 8.63
CA GLU A 12 -8.93 -24.33 9.00
C GLU A 12 -8.02 -23.11 8.80
N GLN A 13 -8.17 -22.44 7.65
CA GLN A 13 -7.36 -21.27 7.31
C GLN A 13 -7.58 -20.11 8.29
N LEU A 14 -8.82 -19.92 8.73
CA LEU A 14 -9.16 -18.93 9.75
C LEU A 14 -8.60 -19.33 11.12
N ARG A 15 -8.65 -20.62 11.48
CA ARG A 15 -8.07 -21.13 12.75
C ARG A 15 -6.58 -20.86 12.84
N VAL A 16 -5.81 -21.26 11.82
CA VAL A 16 -4.36 -21.05 11.77
C VAL A 16 -4.01 -19.56 11.86
N LYS A 17 -4.78 -18.70 11.17
CA LYS A 17 -4.59 -17.24 11.20
C LYS A 17 -4.84 -16.64 12.59
N LEU A 18 -5.86 -17.12 13.31
CA LEU A 18 -6.21 -16.63 14.65
C LEU A 18 -5.23 -17.12 15.72
N ILE A 19 -4.73 -18.36 15.61
CA ILE A 19 -3.69 -18.92 16.48
C ILE A 19 -2.37 -18.16 16.24
N GLY A 20 -1.96 -17.99 14.99
CA GLY A 20 -0.70 -17.34 14.62
C GLY A 20 -0.64 -15.84 14.94
N LYS A 21 -1.79 -15.15 14.99
CA LYS A 21 -1.89 -13.76 15.47
C LYS A 21 -1.63 -13.61 16.97
N GLY A 22 -1.71 -14.69 17.76
CA GLY A 22 -1.42 -14.68 19.19
C GLY A 22 0.05 -14.92 19.56
N HIS A 23 0.94 -15.18 18.59
CA HIS A 23 2.31 -15.66 18.85
C HIS A 23 3.44 -14.73 18.37
N ARG A 24 3.15 -13.50 17.97
CA ARG A 24 4.19 -12.60 17.45
C ARG A 24 4.22 -11.26 18.15
N HIS A 25 4.69 -11.24 19.41
CA HIS A 25 5.50 -10.14 19.92
C HIS A 25 6.59 -10.68 20.86
N ARG A 26 7.83 -10.28 20.55
CA ARG A 26 9.07 -10.51 21.31
C ARG A 26 9.20 -9.55 22.50
N ASP A 27 8.17 -8.76 22.76
CA ASP A 27 8.12 -7.80 23.86
C ASP A 27 7.08 -8.32 24.85
N GLY A 28 7.54 -8.61 26.06
CA GLY A 28 6.84 -9.35 27.11
C GLY A 28 5.65 -8.65 27.74
N ASP A 29 4.86 -7.89 26.98
CA ASP A 29 3.58 -7.37 27.44
C ASP A 29 2.43 -7.74 26.49
N ARG A 30 1.45 -8.40 27.09
CA ARG A 30 0.48 -9.28 26.44
C ARG A 30 -0.67 -8.49 25.84
N SER A 31 -0.57 -8.10 24.58
CA SER A 31 -1.78 -7.97 23.75
C SER A 31 -2.27 -9.36 23.34
N LYS A 32 -2.75 -10.13 24.34
CA LYS A 32 -3.52 -11.34 24.09
C LYS A 32 -4.75 -10.93 23.30
N VAL A 33 -4.84 -11.37 22.05
CA VAL A 33 -6.03 -11.15 21.21
C VAL A 33 -7.26 -11.59 22.01
N SER A 34 -8.14 -10.65 22.30
CA SER A 34 -9.36 -10.84 23.06
C SER A 34 -10.34 -11.73 22.30
N LEU A 35 -11.25 -12.39 23.02
CA LEU A 35 -12.33 -13.15 22.37
C LEU A 35 -13.17 -12.26 21.44
N ARG A 36 -13.38 -11.00 21.81
CA ARG A 36 -14.09 -10.01 20.99
C ARG A 36 -13.42 -9.81 19.64
N GLU A 37 -12.11 -9.57 19.64
CA GLU A 37 -11.35 -9.40 18.40
C GLU A 37 -11.37 -10.67 17.54
N VAL A 38 -11.31 -11.85 18.17
CA VAL A 38 -11.43 -13.13 17.45
C VAL A 38 -12.78 -13.24 16.75
N VAL A 39 -13.87 -12.87 17.41
CA VAL A 39 -15.23 -12.88 16.83
C VAL A 39 -15.35 -11.86 15.69
N GLU A 40 -14.83 -10.65 15.86
CA GLU A 40 -14.85 -9.61 14.81
C GLU A 40 -14.08 -10.04 13.56
N ILE A 41 -12.90 -10.66 13.75
CA ILE A 41 -12.11 -11.21 12.64
C ILE A 41 -12.85 -12.35 11.94
N ALA A 42 -13.56 -13.22 12.69
CA ALA A 42 -14.33 -14.31 12.12
C ALA A 42 -15.49 -13.80 11.24
N LYS A 43 -16.27 -12.82 11.74
CA LYS A 43 -17.34 -12.17 10.97
C LYS A 43 -16.83 -11.54 9.68
N ALA A 44 -15.73 -10.79 9.77
CA ALA A 44 -15.12 -10.17 8.60
C ALA A 44 -14.64 -11.21 7.57
N TYR A 45 -14.11 -12.34 8.06
CA TYR A 45 -13.66 -13.44 7.20
C TYR A 45 -14.82 -14.09 6.44
N GLU A 46 -15.95 -14.32 7.10
CA GLU A 46 -17.16 -14.87 6.45
C GLU A 46 -17.71 -13.91 5.39
N ALA A 47 -17.85 -12.62 5.72
CA ALA A 47 -18.31 -11.60 4.77
C ALA A 47 -17.38 -11.53 3.53
N THR A 48 -16.07 -11.57 3.75
CA THR A 48 -15.07 -11.58 2.66
C THR A 48 -15.14 -12.86 1.84
N THR A 49 -15.38 -14.01 2.48
CA THR A 49 -15.48 -15.31 1.79
C THR A 49 -16.73 -15.35 0.90
N ILE A 50 -17.85 -14.83 1.38
CA ILE A 50 -19.11 -14.75 0.62
C ILE A 50 -18.94 -13.82 -0.58
N THR A 51 -18.45 -12.59 -0.37
CA THR A 51 -18.21 -11.63 -1.45
C THR A 51 -17.24 -12.15 -2.50
N ASN A 52 -16.13 -12.80 -2.09
CA ASN A 52 -15.19 -13.42 -3.02
C ASN A 52 -15.80 -14.56 -3.85
N LYS A 53 -16.70 -15.37 -3.27
CA LYS A 53 -17.44 -16.40 -4.02
C LYS A 53 -18.37 -15.77 -5.06
N LEU A 54 -19.12 -14.73 -4.68
CA LEU A 54 -19.99 -14.00 -5.60
C LEU A 54 -19.20 -13.37 -6.75
N MET A 55 -18.04 -12.77 -6.45
CA MET A 55 -17.16 -12.18 -7.47
C MET A 55 -16.51 -13.22 -8.40
N LYS A 56 -16.18 -14.42 -7.90
CA LYS A 56 -15.68 -15.51 -8.76
C LYS A 56 -16.76 -16.00 -9.71
N ASN A 57 -17.98 -16.21 -9.21
CA ASN A 57 -19.10 -16.65 -10.03
C ASN A 57 -19.49 -15.57 -11.07
N ALA A 58 -19.43 -14.29 -10.71
CA ALA A 58 -19.64 -13.19 -11.66
C ALA A 58 -18.57 -13.16 -12.77
N ARG A 59 -17.30 -13.47 -12.45
CA ARG A 59 -16.23 -13.61 -13.44
C ARG A 59 -16.41 -14.81 -14.38
N GLU A 60 -17.01 -15.89 -13.90
CA GLU A 60 -17.32 -17.06 -14.73
C GLU A 60 -18.54 -16.81 -15.63
N SER A 61 -19.54 -16.05 -15.15
CA SER A 61 -20.78 -15.78 -15.90
C SER A 61 -20.72 -14.55 -16.83
N GLN A 62 -19.80 -13.60 -16.61
CA GLN A 62 -19.69 -12.37 -17.40
C GLN A 62 -18.22 -11.94 -17.58
N GLN A 63 -17.45 -12.71 -18.37
CA GLN A 63 -16.33 -12.09 -19.08
C GLN A 63 -16.90 -11.17 -20.16
N GLU A 64 -17.33 -9.97 -19.79
CA GLU A 64 -17.56 -8.91 -20.78
C GLU A 64 -16.24 -8.70 -21.54
N GLN A 65 -16.30 -8.91 -22.86
CA GLN A 65 -15.21 -8.53 -23.76
C GLN A 65 -15.07 -7.01 -23.72
N VAL A 66 -14.22 -6.52 -22.83
CA VAL A 66 -13.84 -5.11 -22.82
C VAL A 66 -12.88 -4.85 -23.97
N ASN A 67 -13.31 -4.05 -24.93
CA ASN A 67 -12.44 -3.56 -26.00
C ASN A 67 -11.41 -2.59 -25.41
N TYR A 68 -10.20 -3.09 -25.13
CA TYR A 68 -9.07 -2.23 -24.83
C TYR A 68 -8.67 -1.49 -26.12
N SER A 69 -8.90 -0.18 -26.17
CA SER A 69 -8.32 0.65 -27.21
C SER A 69 -6.79 0.66 -27.04
N ASN A 70 -6.12 0.10 -28.04
CA ASN A 70 -4.67 -0.09 -28.05
C ASN A 70 -3.98 1.26 -28.27
N SER A 71 -3.90 2.09 -27.22
CA SER A 71 -3.02 3.26 -27.24
C SER A 71 -1.59 2.73 -27.27
N GLN A 72 -0.94 2.90 -28.43
CA GLN A 72 0.38 2.39 -28.75
C GLN A 72 1.37 2.66 -27.62
N ARG A 73 1.62 1.63 -26.80
CA ARG A 73 2.84 1.54 -26.00
C ARG A 73 3.99 1.53 -27.00
N ARG A 74 4.79 2.59 -27.03
CA ARG A 74 6.10 2.55 -27.67
C ARG A 74 6.88 1.39 -27.05
N GLN A 75 7.02 0.31 -27.81
CA GLN A 75 7.83 -0.84 -27.46
C GLN A 75 9.27 -0.36 -27.22
N PRO A 76 9.92 -0.68 -26.09
CA PRO A 76 11.35 -0.51 -26.01
C PRO A 76 12.01 -1.51 -26.95
N VAL A 77 12.78 -1.00 -27.89
CA VAL A 77 13.61 -1.78 -28.81
C VAL A 77 14.51 -2.74 -28.02
N ASN A 78 14.47 -4.02 -28.41
CA ASN A 78 15.40 -5.06 -27.97
C ASN A 78 16.84 -4.56 -28.18
N ARG A 79 17.57 -4.34 -27.10
CA ARG A 79 19.03 -4.37 -27.12
C ARG A 79 19.46 -5.63 -26.39
N ASP A 80 20.02 -6.51 -27.19
CA ASP A 80 20.74 -7.76 -26.91
C ASP A 80 20.80 -8.25 -25.47
N ARG A 81 20.26 -9.45 -25.29
CA ARG A 81 20.65 -10.40 -24.25
C ARG A 81 22.16 -10.60 -24.31
N ARG A 82 22.89 -9.99 -23.38
CA ARG A 82 24.16 -10.57 -22.94
C ARG A 82 23.98 -11.10 -21.54
N ASP A 83 23.92 -12.41 -21.49
CA ASP A 83 24.02 -13.21 -20.29
C ASP A 83 25.40 -12.95 -19.68
N PHE A 84 25.45 -12.12 -18.64
CA PHE A 84 26.62 -11.93 -17.81
C PHE A 84 26.17 -12.09 -16.36
N THR A 85 26.58 -13.21 -15.78
CA THR A 85 26.46 -13.53 -14.36
C THR A 85 27.33 -12.53 -13.59
N ILE A 86 26.74 -11.40 -13.20
CA ILE A 86 27.40 -10.37 -12.38
C ILE A 86 26.91 -10.55 -10.93
N PRO A 87 27.80 -10.51 -9.92
CA PRO A 87 27.42 -10.75 -8.52
C PRO A 87 26.32 -9.80 -8.07
N GLN A 88 25.36 -10.33 -7.31
CA GLN A 88 24.25 -9.62 -6.68
C GLN A 88 24.70 -8.39 -5.86
N GLN A 89 24.96 -7.28 -6.52
CA GLN A 89 24.69 -5.97 -5.94
C GLN A 89 23.30 -5.60 -6.43
N THR A 90 22.32 -5.74 -5.54
CA THR A 90 20.90 -5.54 -5.78
C THR A 90 20.63 -4.11 -6.24
N ILE A 91 20.84 -3.80 -7.51
CA ILE A 91 20.33 -2.58 -8.11
C ILE A 91 18.83 -2.82 -8.31
N THR A 92 18.10 -2.67 -7.21
CA THR A 92 16.67 -2.92 -7.13
C THR A 92 15.91 -1.94 -8.01
N ARG A 93 14.77 -2.40 -8.53
CA ARG A 93 13.77 -1.68 -9.35
C ARG A 93 13.67 -0.19 -9.02
N MET A 94 13.33 0.64 -10.02
CA MET A 94 13.10 2.09 -9.83
C MET A 94 12.32 2.37 -8.56
N CYS A 95 12.87 3.21 -7.68
CA CYS A 95 12.25 3.48 -6.39
C CYS A 95 10.97 4.31 -6.58
N SER A 96 9.85 3.81 -6.06
CA SER A 96 8.54 4.46 -6.18
C SER A 96 8.44 5.84 -5.52
N TYR A 97 9.42 6.22 -4.69
CA TYR A 97 9.43 7.49 -3.94
C TYR A 97 10.30 8.57 -4.60
N CYS A 98 11.39 8.19 -5.26
CA CYS A 98 12.27 9.16 -5.91
C CYS A 98 12.33 9.01 -7.44
N GLY A 99 11.79 7.92 -7.98
CA GLY A 99 11.81 7.62 -9.41
C GLY A 99 13.20 7.29 -9.96
N VAL A 100 14.20 7.07 -9.10
CA VAL A 100 15.56 6.68 -9.50
C VAL A 100 15.94 5.34 -8.89
N GLN A 101 16.92 4.68 -9.49
CA GLN A 101 17.51 3.47 -8.96
C GLN A 101 18.55 3.84 -7.89
N HIS A 102 18.48 3.21 -6.73
CA HIS A 102 19.47 3.38 -5.67
C HIS A 102 19.55 2.11 -4.83
N LYS A 103 20.61 1.99 -4.03
CA LYS A 103 20.80 0.88 -3.09
C LYS A 103 19.72 0.89 -2.01
N GLN A 104 19.43 -0.27 -1.43
CA GLN A 104 18.65 -0.35 -0.19
C GLN A 104 19.58 -0.18 1.02
N PRO A 105 19.07 0.27 2.18
CA PRO A 105 17.68 0.66 2.48
C PRO A 105 17.30 2.06 2.00
N ARG A 106 15.99 2.32 1.85
CA ARG A 106 15.46 3.61 1.39
C ARG A 106 15.87 4.76 2.33
N GLN A 107 15.91 4.51 3.62
CA GLN A 107 16.16 5.52 4.65
C GLN A 107 17.53 6.18 4.50
N GLU A 108 18.53 5.43 4.03
CA GLU A 108 19.91 5.87 3.90
C GLU A 108 20.23 6.37 2.50
N PHE A 109 19.76 5.66 1.47
CA PHE A 109 20.19 5.89 0.09
C PHE A 109 19.15 6.57 -0.79
N CYS A 110 17.90 6.72 -0.33
CA CYS A 110 16.88 7.37 -1.15
C CYS A 110 16.97 8.90 -1.02
N PRO A 111 17.23 9.62 -2.13
CA PRO A 111 17.34 11.07 -2.09
C PRO A 111 16.01 11.76 -1.72
N ALA A 112 14.88 11.06 -1.80
CA ALA A 112 13.58 11.62 -1.45
C ALA A 112 13.18 11.45 0.03
N PHE A 113 13.86 10.59 0.82
CA PHE A 113 13.37 10.15 2.14
C PHE A 113 13.05 11.30 3.11
N ARG A 114 13.82 12.40 3.10
CA ARG A 114 13.60 13.59 3.94
C ARG A 114 13.40 14.89 3.13
N LYS A 115 13.12 14.76 1.84
CA LYS A 115 12.85 15.92 0.97
C LYS A 115 11.35 16.13 0.83
N ARG A 116 10.95 17.41 0.76
CA ARG A 116 9.56 17.81 0.53
C ARG A 116 9.22 17.71 -0.94
N CYS A 117 8.07 17.15 -1.25
CA CYS A 117 7.56 17.12 -2.61
C CYS A 117 7.13 18.53 -3.03
N ASN A 118 7.69 19.04 -4.12
CA ASN A 118 7.32 20.37 -4.65
C ASN A 118 5.87 20.43 -5.15
N LYS A 119 5.23 19.29 -5.43
CA LYS A 119 3.83 19.25 -5.87
C LYS A 119 2.87 19.34 -4.70
N CYS A 120 2.92 18.40 -3.75
CA CYS A 120 1.92 18.29 -2.68
C CYS A 120 2.42 18.73 -1.31
N GLY A 121 3.71 19.09 -1.19
CA GLY A 121 4.29 19.54 0.07
C GLY A 121 4.54 18.41 1.08
N VAL A 122 4.27 17.14 0.78
CA VAL A 122 4.51 16.03 1.73
C VAL A 122 5.95 15.53 1.63
N LEU A 123 6.54 15.09 2.75
CA LEU A 123 7.89 14.54 2.79
C LEU A 123 7.97 13.13 2.20
N GLY A 124 9.16 12.75 1.75
CA GLY A 124 9.47 11.35 1.46
C GLY A 124 9.36 10.96 -0.01
N HIS A 125 8.95 11.86 -0.90
CA HIS A 125 8.88 11.62 -2.34
C HIS A 125 9.13 12.87 -3.18
N PHE A 126 9.38 12.69 -4.48
CA PHE A 126 9.54 13.79 -5.43
C PHE A 126 8.29 14.02 -6.29
N ALA A 127 8.14 15.24 -6.81
CA ALA A 127 7.01 15.66 -7.65
C ALA A 127 6.78 14.73 -8.86
N ARG A 128 7.87 14.21 -9.46
CA ARG A 128 7.83 13.29 -10.60
C ARG A 128 7.09 11.97 -10.34
N VAL A 129 7.01 11.53 -9.08
CA VAL A 129 6.28 10.31 -8.68
C VAL A 129 5.08 10.62 -7.77
N CYS A 130 4.69 11.90 -7.67
CA CYS A 130 3.61 12.31 -6.80
C CYS A 130 2.24 11.95 -7.40
N THR A 131 1.49 11.12 -6.67
CA THR A 131 0.12 10.72 -7.03
C THR A 131 -0.96 11.63 -6.43
N SER A 132 -0.58 12.63 -5.63
CA SER A 132 -1.54 13.56 -5.06
C SER A 132 -2.14 14.45 -6.15
N GLU A 133 -3.45 14.61 -6.12
CA GLU A 133 -4.19 15.55 -6.98
C GLU A 133 -4.09 17.00 -6.46
N ARG A 134 -3.82 17.17 -5.16
CA ARG A 134 -3.75 18.50 -4.53
C ARG A 134 -2.34 19.08 -4.67
N SER A 135 -2.28 20.35 -5.10
CA SER A 135 -1.04 21.09 -5.14
C SER A 135 -0.83 21.90 -3.84
N TYR A 136 0.41 21.96 -3.37
CA TYR A 136 0.78 22.72 -2.17
C TYR A 136 0.64 24.23 -2.39
N HIS A 137 0.83 24.70 -3.62
CA HIS A 137 0.62 26.10 -3.99
C HIS A 137 -0.82 26.56 -3.70
N MET A 138 -1.81 25.73 -4.06
CA MET A 138 -3.23 26.01 -3.78
C MET A 138 -3.59 26.01 -2.28
N LEU A 139 -2.82 25.31 -1.44
CA LEU A 139 -3.01 25.30 0.01
C LEU A 139 -2.35 26.51 0.68
N ALA A 140 -1.20 26.95 0.17
CA ALA A 140 -0.48 28.12 0.67
C ALA A 140 -1.24 29.42 0.38
N GLU A 141 -1.82 29.57 -0.83
CA GLU A 141 -2.63 30.74 -1.18
C GLU A 141 -3.85 30.91 -0.27
N LYS A 142 -4.55 29.82 0.05
CA LYS A 142 -5.69 29.85 0.97
C LYS A 142 -5.31 30.21 2.41
N ALA A 143 -4.11 29.86 2.85
CA ALA A 143 -3.64 30.18 4.19
C ALA A 143 -3.31 31.68 4.33
N ASN A 144 -2.76 32.29 3.27
CA ASN A 144 -2.45 33.72 3.27
C ASN A 144 -3.73 34.58 3.25
N GLN A 145 -4.78 34.13 2.56
CA GLN A 145 -6.07 34.85 2.50
C GLN A 145 -6.77 34.97 3.86
N VAL A 146 -6.60 33.98 4.75
CA VAL A 146 -7.16 33.99 6.11
C VAL A 146 -6.38 34.92 7.06
N GLN A 147 -5.11 35.25 6.76
CA GLN A 147 -4.33 36.18 7.58
C GLN A 147 -4.65 37.64 7.26
N ASP A 148 -5.00 37.97 6.02
CA ASP A 148 -5.36 39.34 5.63
C ASP A 148 -6.73 39.75 6.21
N GLU A 149 -7.71 38.84 6.23
CA GLU A 149 -9.04 39.08 6.83
C GLU A 149 -9.00 39.33 8.35
N LEU A 150 -8.01 38.77 9.06
CA LEU A 150 -7.82 38.99 10.50
C LEU A 150 -7.03 40.27 10.84
N ASN A 151 -6.35 40.87 9.86
CA ASN A 151 -5.59 42.10 10.05
C ASN A 151 -6.41 43.38 9.73
N GLU A 152 -7.59 43.25 9.12
CA GLU A 152 -8.51 44.38 8.84
C GLU A 152 -9.53 44.64 9.96
N GLU A 153 -9.59 43.79 11.00
CA GLU A 153 -10.48 43.95 12.17
C GLU A 153 -9.79 44.56 13.42
N LEU A 154 -8.61 45.18 13.25
CA LEU A 154 -7.88 45.96 14.27
C LEU A 154 -7.68 47.41 13.81
#